data_AF-A0A1K1LTB6-F1
#
_entry.id   AF-A0A1K1LTB6-F1
#
_cell.length_a   1.000
_cell.length_b   1.000
_cell.length_c   1.000
_cell.angle_alpha   90.00
_cell.angle_beta   90.00
_cell.angle_gamma   90.00
#
_symmetry.space_group_name_H-M   'P 1'
#
loop_
_entity.id
_entity.type
_entity.pdbx_description
1 polymer ?
#
loop_
_entity_poly.entity_id
_entity_poly.type
_entity_poly.pdbx_seq_one_letter_code
_entity_poly.pdbx_strand_id
1 'polypeptide(L)'
;MNIKSIVSAVISAVFVSAAGLAVFTAGSATTNSGTNAIAATTVNTTKSSGTTTSLTTETTTATTEPTTEPTTLKTYIIKFLDFDGKLMKTVEVEEGDPINYKSVDTSSLHKHLGVNTEQDFYAWDITPSFADNDYTIHALSQTATITFKNSPKKYRYFSTKGNVILDGLEVSVKKTVQKPEKDKNGNYITEENVVDISASCKASPSSLSEAFAKSDKATITVYPLGDTKSLCQFDIVCYRDLGDVNEDGYINSVDASAVLNAYANMAASKNYTVSDKFIKLADVNMDGAVNARDASYILNYYAKTSTSKEFMDWESFLDYDKILGTK
;
A
#
# COMPACT_ATOMS: atom_id res chain seq x y z
N MET A 1 -12.08 -6.70 10.54
CA MET A 1 -10.92 -7.24 9.81
C MET A 1 -11.45 -7.71 8.46
N ASN A 2 -11.02 -7.09 7.36
CA ASN A 2 -11.60 -7.36 6.03
C ASN A 2 -10.44 -7.67 5.08
N ILE A 3 -10.41 -8.89 4.52
CA ILE A 3 -9.39 -9.42 3.59
C ILE A 3 -9.12 -8.50 2.38
N LYS A 4 -9.98 -7.50 2.13
CA LYS A 4 -9.70 -6.43 1.17
C LYS A 4 -8.51 -5.54 1.50
N SER A 5 -7.95 -5.57 2.71
CA SER A 5 -7.08 -4.47 3.15
C SER A 5 -5.58 -4.74 2.97
N ILE A 6 -5.04 -5.89 3.36
CA ILE A 6 -3.62 -6.23 3.13
C ILE A 6 -3.45 -6.89 1.76
N VAL A 7 -4.33 -7.85 1.47
CA VAL A 7 -4.36 -8.59 0.21
C VAL A 7 -4.91 -7.71 -0.90
N SER A 8 -6.10 -7.07 -0.82
CA SER A 8 -6.58 -6.26 -1.98
C SER A 8 -5.93 -4.86 -2.15
N ALA A 9 -5.38 -4.20 -1.12
CA ALA A 9 -4.76 -2.87 -1.33
C ALA A 9 -3.37 -2.96 -1.99
N VAL A 10 -2.63 -4.04 -1.76
CA VAL A 10 -1.34 -4.30 -2.43
C VAL A 10 -1.56 -5.06 -3.75
N ILE A 11 -2.63 -5.86 -3.88
CA ILE A 11 -2.85 -6.72 -5.06
C ILE A 11 -3.64 -6.05 -6.19
N SER A 12 -4.52 -5.07 -5.93
CA SER A 12 -5.29 -4.44 -7.03
C SER A 12 -4.52 -3.39 -7.83
N ALA A 13 -3.41 -2.83 -7.32
CA ALA A 13 -2.65 -1.79 -8.03
C ALA A 13 -1.42 -2.32 -8.80
N VAL A 14 -0.90 -3.51 -8.47
CA VAL A 14 0.39 -3.99 -8.99
C VAL A 14 0.27 -5.14 -9.99
N PHE A 15 -0.92 -5.74 -10.18
CA PHE A 15 -1.11 -6.89 -11.08
C PHE A 15 -2.24 -6.73 -12.11
N VAL A 16 -2.27 -5.59 -12.81
CA VAL A 16 -2.90 -5.53 -14.15
C VAL A 16 -1.80 -5.64 -15.20
N SER A 17 -1.26 -6.83 -15.39
CA SER A 17 -0.53 -7.15 -16.63
C SER A 17 -0.45 -8.66 -16.85
N ALA A 18 -1.56 -9.24 -17.30
CA ALA A 18 -1.57 -10.43 -18.16
C ALA A 18 -2.98 -10.66 -18.74
N ALA A 19 -3.53 -9.68 -19.47
CA ALA A 19 -4.45 -9.88 -20.59
C ALA A 19 -4.89 -8.53 -21.17
N GLY A 20 -4.44 -8.22 -22.40
CA GLY A 20 -5.08 -7.23 -23.28
C GLY A 20 -4.52 -5.81 -23.26
N LEU A 21 -3.79 -5.44 -24.33
CA LEU A 21 -3.42 -4.07 -24.66
C LEU A 21 -4.66 -3.16 -24.82
N ALA A 22 -4.58 -1.94 -24.30
CA ALA A 22 -5.08 -0.77 -25.00
C ALA A 22 -4.19 0.44 -24.67
N VAL A 23 -3.59 0.98 -25.73
CA VAL A 23 -2.73 2.16 -25.78
C VAL A 23 -3.45 3.37 -25.17
N PHE A 24 -2.82 4.06 -24.23
CA PHE A 24 -3.08 5.49 -24.03
C PHE A 24 -1.77 6.26 -23.95
N THR A 25 -1.55 6.99 -25.04
CA THR A 25 -0.54 8.03 -25.23
C THR A 25 -0.63 9.10 -24.15
N ALA A 26 0.53 9.51 -23.67
CA ALA A 26 0.71 10.70 -22.86
C ALA A 26 0.15 11.94 -23.59
N GLY A 27 -0.71 12.69 -22.90
CA GLY A 27 -1.25 13.96 -23.35
C GLY A 27 -1.45 14.88 -22.16
N SER A 28 -0.48 15.76 -21.94
CA SER A 28 -0.58 16.91 -21.04
C SER A 28 -1.75 17.80 -21.43
N ALA A 29 -2.48 18.36 -20.45
CA ALA A 29 -2.73 19.80 -20.30
C ALA A 29 -4.00 20.13 -19.49
N THR A 30 -3.80 21.03 -18.51
CA THR A 30 -4.61 22.23 -18.19
C THR A 30 -6.07 22.11 -17.75
N THR A 31 -6.31 22.73 -16.60
CA THR A 31 -7.56 23.20 -16.01
C THR A 31 -8.36 24.16 -16.91
N ASN A 32 -9.69 23.99 -16.98
CA ASN A 32 -10.63 25.09 -16.76
C ASN A 32 -12.10 24.66 -16.61
N SER A 33 -12.80 25.42 -15.76
CA SER A 33 -14.22 25.38 -15.37
C SER A 33 -15.22 25.55 -16.51
N GLY A 34 -16.44 25.03 -16.33
CA GLY A 34 -17.62 25.43 -17.10
C GLY A 34 -18.88 24.59 -16.80
N THR A 35 -19.94 25.26 -16.36
CA THR A 35 -21.24 24.83 -15.81
C THR A 35 -22.29 24.23 -16.78
N ASN A 36 -23.24 23.49 -16.17
CA ASN A 36 -24.67 23.27 -16.53
C ASN A 36 -25.03 22.53 -17.84
N ALA A 37 -26.16 21.82 -18.03
CA ALA A 37 -27.13 21.08 -17.22
C ALA A 37 -28.19 20.48 -18.22
N ILE A 38 -28.78 19.33 -17.87
CA ILE A 38 -30.14 18.78 -18.20
C ILE A 38 -30.52 18.26 -19.61
N ALA A 39 -31.14 17.06 -19.58
CA ALA A 39 -32.27 16.48 -20.38
C ALA A 39 -31.88 15.25 -21.24
N ALA A 40 -32.12 14.01 -20.80
CA ALA A 40 -33.38 13.23 -20.89
C ALA A 40 -33.85 12.94 -22.33
N THR A 41 -33.88 11.67 -22.77
CA THR A 41 -35.08 10.77 -22.80
C THR A 41 -34.88 9.58 -23.79
N THR A 42 -35.36 8.40 -23.36
CA THR A 42 -35.97 7.26 -24.12
C THR A 42 -35.16 6.27 -24.99
N VAL A 43 -34.93 5.09 -24.40
CA VAL A 43 -35.41 3.72 -24.76
C VAL A 43 -36.00 3.48 -26.17
N ASN A 44 -35.47 2.48 -26.89
CA ASN A 44 -36.30 1.38 -27.43
C ASN A 44 -35.50 0.12 -27.81
N THR A 45 -36.09 -1.03 -27.47
CA THR A 45 -35.66 -2.42 -27.73
C THR A 45 -36.39 -3.00 -28.94
N THR A 46 -35.76 -3.91 -29.70
CA THR A 46 -36.47 -4.86 -30.58
C THR A 46 -35.81 -6.23 -30.57
N LYS A 47 -36.59 -7.25 -30.16
CA LYS A 47 -36.45 -8.68 -30.49
C LYS A 47 -37.21 -8.96 -31.79
N SER A 48 -36.76 -9.94 -32.57
CA SER A 48 -37.54 -10.55 -33.66
C SER A 48 -37.54 -12.07 -33.51
N SER A 49 -38.74 -12.64 -33.68
CA SER A 49 -39.11 -14.05 -33.70
C SER A 49 -39.65 -14.36 -35.11
N GLY A 50 -39.30 -15.52 -35.65
CA GLY A 50 -39.86 -16.04 -36.91
C GLY A 50 -40.66 -17.32 -36.65
N THR A 51 -41.88 -17.35 -37.17
CA THR A 51 -42.86 -18.44 -37.12
C THR A 51 -42.96 -19.09 -38.50
N THR A 52 -43.21 -20.40 -38.59
CA THR A 52 -43.83 -21.02 -39.78
C THR A 52 -44.72 -22.21 -39.42
N THR A 53 -45.72 -22.39 -40.27
CA THR A 53 -47.04 -23.02 -40.06
C THR A 53 -47.10 -24.50 -40.43
N SER A 54 -48.11 -25.15 -39.87
CA SER A 54 -48.56 -26.55 -39.93
C SER A 54 -49.15 -27.04 -41.26
N LEU A 55 -49.08 -28.36 -41.49
CA LEU A 55 -50.03 -29.17 -42.27
C LEU A 55 -50.06 -30.61 -41.72
N THR A 56 -51.28 -31.13 -41.54
CA THR A 56 -51.65 -32.43 -40.95
C THR A 56 -51.97 -33.48 -42.02
N THR A 57 -51.60 -34.74 -41.77
CA THR A 57 -52.36 -35.91 -42.25
C THR A 57 -52.20 -37.10 -41.28
N GLU A 58 -53.33 -37.73 -40.92
CA GLU A 58 -53.47 -38.88 -40.03
C GLU A 58 -52.99 -40.19 -40.67
N THR A 59 -52.65 -41.23 -39.88
CA THR A 59 -53.41 -42.51 -39.76
C THR A 59 -52.62 -43.59 -38.97
N THR A 60 -53.30 -44.20 -38.00
CA THR A 60 -53.15 -45.53 -37.36
C THR A 60 -51.91 -45.93 -36.52
N THR A 61 -52.15 -45.93 -35.20
CA THR A 61 -52.03 -47.04 -34.23
C THR A 61 -51.00 -48.16 -34.47
N ALA A 62 -49.97 -48.18 -33.62
CA ALA A 62 -49.50 -49.39 -32.94
C ALA A 62 -48.98 -48.98 -31.57
N THR A 63 -49.73 -49.35 -30.53
CA THR A 63 -49.41 -49.12 -29.13
C THR A 63 -48.22 -50.00 -28.74
N THR A 64 -47.04 -49.40 -28.63
CA THR A 64 -45.96 -49.95 -27.79
C THR A 64 -45.75 -48.96 -26.66
N GLU A 65 -46.12 -49.37 -25.45
CA GLU A 65 -45.72 -48.67 -24.23
C GLU A 65 -44.20 -48.45 -24.26
N PRO A 66 -43.68 -47.23 -24.07
CA PRO A 66 -42.30 -47.09 -23.67
C PRO A 66 -42.26 -47.54 -22.22
N THR A 67 -41.82 -48.78 -21.96
CA THR A 67 -41.22 -49.14 -20.68
C THR A 67 -40.01 -48.21 -20.49
N THR A 68 -40.27 -47.05 -19.89
CA THR A 68 -39.24 -46.24 -19.27
C THR A 68 -38.96 -46.92 -17.94
N GLU A 69 -38.01 -47.85 -17.94
CA GLU A 69 -37.30 -48.12 -16.70
C GLU A 69 -36.77 -46.76 -16.19
N PRO A 70 -36.96 -46.43 -14.90
CA PRO A 70 -36.28 -45.28 -14.35
C PRO A 70 -34.78 -45.58 -14.42
N THR A 71 -34.09 -45.03 -15.40
CA THR A 71 -32.63 -44.97 -15.38
C THR A 71 -32.24 -44.07 -14.23
N THR A 72 -32.10 -44.66 -13.03
CA THR A 72 -31.51 -43.97 -11.89
C THR A 72 -30.07 -43.68 -12.25
N LEU A 73 -29.77 -42.42 -12.53
CA LEU A 73 -28.42 -41.97 -12.84
C LEU A 73 -27.51 -42.29 -11.65
N LYS A 74 -26.28 -42.69 -11.94
CA LYS A 74 -25.29 -42.96 -10.89
C LYS A 74 -24.98 -41.66 -10.16
N THR A 75 -24.77 -41.74 -8.85
CA THR A 75 -24.36 -40.60 -8.04
C THR A 75 -22.87 -40.73 -7.70
N TYR A 76 -22.14 -39.64 -7.82
CA TYR A 76 -20.72 -39.55 -7.50
C TYR A 76 -20.48 -38.73 -6.24
N ILE A 77 -19.45 -39.10 -5.47
CA ILE A 77 -19.08 -38.45 -4.21
C ILE A 77 -17.92 -37.48 -4.47
N ILE A 78 -18.18 -36.20 -4.24
CA ILE A 78 -17.20 -35.13 -4.36
C ILE A 78 -16.77 -34.68 -2.97
N LYS A 79 -15.50 -34.89 -2.62
CA LYS A 79 -14.92 -34.48 -1.33
C LYS A 79 -14.03 -33.26 -1.53
N PHE A 80 -14.28 -32.21 -0.76
CA PHE A 80 -13.44 -31.02 -0.69
C PHE A 80 -12.61 -31.05 0.59
N LEU A 81 -11.30 -30.91 0.44
CA LEU A 81 -10.32 -30.97 1.53
C LEU A 81 -9.61 -29.61 1.66
N ASP A 82 -9.23 -29.27 2.89
CA ASP A 82 -8.44 -28.07 3.18
C ASP A 82 -6.95 -28.25 2.84
N PHE A 83 -6.13 -27.24 3.18
CA PHE A 83 -4.68 -27.24 2.93
C PHE A 83 -3.93 -28.38 3.61
N ASP A 84 -4.47 -28.92 4.71
CA ASP A 84 -3.85 -29.97 5.52
C ASP A 84 -4.46 -31.36 5.21
N GLY A 85 -5.32 -31.44 4.19
CA GLY A 85 -6.00 -32.67 3.77
C GLY A 85 -7.21 -33.05 4.64
N LYS A 86 -7.70 -32.13 5.49
CA LYS A 86 -8.89 -32.38 6.31
C LYS A 86 -10.16 -32.13 5.49
N LEU A 87 -11.13 -33.04 5.62
CA LEU A 87 -12.41 -32.93 4.94
C LEU A 87 -13.17 -31.66 5.36
N MET A 88 -13.54 -30.83 4.39
CA MET A 88 -14.37 -29.64 4.55
C MET A 88 -15.84 -29.93 4.23
N LYS A 89 -16.08 -30.56 3.09
CA LYS A 89 -17.42 -30.79 2.57
C LYS A 89 -17.47 -32.04 1.71
N THR A 90 -18.58 -32.75 1.78
CA THR A 90 -18.95 -33.79 0.82
C THR A 90 -20.22 -33.37 0.10
N VAL A 91 -20.23 -33.54 -1.22
CA VAL A 91 -21.38 -33.27 -2.09
C VAL A 91 -21.62 -34.51 -2.93
N GLU A 92 -22.86 -34.97 -2.98
CA GLU A 92 -23.31 -36.03 -3.88
C GLU A 92 -23.90 -35.36 -5.12
N VAL A 93 -23.44 -35.79 -6.31
CA VAL A 93 -23.82 -35.18 -7.59
C VAL A 93 -24.19 -36.29 -8.56
N GLU A 94 -25.33 -36.17 -9.25
CA GLU A 94 -25.75 -37.14 -10.26
C GLU A 94 -24.82 -37.11 -11.48
N GLU A 95 -24.70 -38.23 -12.17
CA GLU A 95 -23.84 -38.38 -13.34
C GLU A 95 -24.19 -37.37 -14.44
N GLY A 96 -23.17 -36.60 -14.87
CA GLY A 96 -23.30 -35.54 -15.86
C GLY A 96 -23.69 -34.17 -15.29
N ASP A 97 -24.11 -34.08 -14.02
CA ASP A 97 -24.46 -32.80 -13.41
C ASP A 97 -23.21 -31.95 -13.07
N PRO A 98 -23.32 -30.61 -13.14
CA PRO A 98 -22.21 -29.72 -12.85
C PRO A 98 -21.85 -29.69 -11.36
N ILE A 99 -20.56 -29.65 -11.06
CA ILE A 99 -20.07 -29.57 -9.67
C ILE A 99 -20.17 -28.13 -9.16
N ASN A 100 -20.90 -27.92 -8.05
CA ASN A 100 -21.09 -26.59 -7.46
C ASN A 100 -20.02 -26.22 -6.43
N TYR A 101 -18.90 -25.67 -6.89
CA TYR A 101 -17.80 -25.17 -6.06
C TYR A 101 -18.20 -24.01 -5.12
N LYS A 102 -19.21 -23.22 -5.48
CA LYS A 102 -19.66 -22.07 -4.67
C LYS A 102 -20.38 -22.49 -3.39
N SER A 103 -20.80 -23.75 -3.29
CA SER A 103 -21.41 -24.31 -2.09
C SER A 103 -20.40 -24.56 -0.96
N VAL A 104 -19.10 -24.54 -1.29
CA VAL A 104 -18.02 -24.75 -0.34
C VAL A 104 -17.59 -23.39 0.23
N ASP A 105 -17.74 -23.23 1.54
CA ASP A 105 -17.25 -22.04 2.23
C ASP A 105 -15.73 -22.07 2.30
N THR A 106 -15.07 -21.22 1.50
CA THR A 106 -13.61 -21.07 1.51
C THR A 106 -13.15 -19.98 2.49
N SER A 107 -14.06 -19.20 3.07
CA SER A 107 -13.68 -18.13 4.00
C SER A 107 -13.09 -18.68 5.31
N SER A 108 -13.47 -19.89 5.69
CA SER A 108 -12.89 -20.61 6.83
C SER A 108 -11.43 -21.03 6.62
N LEU A 109 -10.91 -20.95 5.39
CA LEU A 109 -9.52 -21.29 5.05
C LEU A 109 -8.56 -20.13 5.28
N HIS A 110 -9.06 -18.94 5.60
CA HIS A 110 -8.21 -17.82 5.97
C HIS A 110 -7.52 -18.10 7.31
N LYS A 111 -6.18 -18.12 7.31
CA LYS A 111 -5.34 -18.40 8.48
C LYS A 111 -4.36 -17.26 8.73
N HIS A 112 -4.25 -16.83 9.99
CA HIS A 112 -3.16 -15.97 10.45
C HIS A 112 -2.00 -16.86 10.94
N LEU A 113 -0.96 -17.02 10.12
CA LEU A 113 0.19 -17.87 10.46
C LEU A 113 1.21 -17.14 11.34
N GLY A 114 1.20 -15.81 11.31
CA GLY A 114 2.08 -15.00 12.13
C GLY A 114 1.69 -13.54 12.13
N VAL A 115 2.50 -12.73 12.81
CA VAL A 115 2.27 -11.28 12.94
C VAL A 115 2.18 -10.62 11.56
N ASN A 116 3.01 -11.03 10.61
CA ASN A 116 3.07 -10.42 9.27
C ASN A 116 2.76 -11.43 8.16
N THR A 117 2.18 -12.58 8.49
CA THR A 117 1.97 -13.68 7.55
C THR A 117 0.53 -14.16 7.60
N GLU A 118 -0.13 -14.12 6.46
CA GLU A 118 -1.49 -14.62 6.26
C GLU A 118 -1.50 -15.63 5.12
N GLN A 119 -2.38 -16.62 5.25
CA GLN A 119 -2.63 -17.63 4.24
C GLN A 119 -4.12 -17.64 3.92
N ASP A 120 -4.46 -17.74 2.64
CA ASP A 120 -5.84 -17.74 2.16
C ASP A 120 -6.02 -18.73 1.01
N PHE A 121 -7.28 -19.03 0.69
CA PHE A 121 -7.65 -19.82 -0.47
C PHE A 121 -7.23 -19.10 -1.76
N TYR A 122 -6.66 -19.87 -2.69
CA TYR A 122 -6.31 -19.40 -4.03
C TYR A 122 -7.14 -20.08 -5.10
N ALA A 123 -7.15 -21.41 -5.12
CA ALA A 123 -7.83 -22.22 -6.12
C ALA A 123 -8.08 -23.64 -5.60
N TRP A 124 -8.84 -24.43 -6.35
CA TRP A 124 -8.89 -25.88 -6.18
C TRP A 124 -7.81 -26.53 -7.04
N ASP A 125 -7.24 -27.64 -6.59
CA ASP A 125 -6.16 -28.34 -7.32
C ASP A 125 -6.64 -28.95 -8.64
N ILE A 126 -7.88 -29.42 -8.67
CA ILE A 126 -8.60 -29.83 -9.88
C ILE A 126 -9.98 -29.18 -9.92
N THR A 127 -10.50 -28.96 -11.13
CA THR A 127 -11.84 -28.41 -11.32
C THR A 127 -12.62 -29.15 -12.41
N PRO A 128 -13.02 -30.42 -12.20
CA PRO A 128 -13.93 -31.11 -13.12
C PRO A 128 -15.22 -30.32 -13.30
N SER A 129 -15.67 -30.17 -14.54
CA SER A 129 -16.88 -29.40 -14.85
C SER A 129 -18.15 -30.16 -14.45
N PHE A 130 -18.14 -31.48 -14.55
CA PHE A 130 -19.29 -32.37 -14.34
C PHE A 130 -18.89 -33.60 -13.51
N ALA A 131 -19.87 -34.24 -12.89
CA ALA A 131 -19.67 -35.47 -12.14
C ALA A 131 -19.68 -36.70 -13.05
N ASP A 132 -18.51 -37.27 -13.30
CA ASP A 132 -18.30 -38.51 -14.05
C ASP A 132 -17.47 -39.54 -13.26
N ASN A 133 -16.98 -39.16 -12.08
CA ASN A 133 -16.26 -40.00 -11.14
C ASN A 133 -16.33 -39.43 -9.72
N ASP A 134 -15.94 -40.23 -8.73
CA ASP A 134 -15.66 -39.74 -7.39
C ASP A 134 -14.40 -38.86 -7.43
N TYR A 135 -14.50 -37.65 -6.90
CA TYR A 135 -13.39 -36.70 -6.87
C TYR A 135 -13.01 -36.34 -5.44
N THR A 136 -11.70 -36.22 -5.21
CA THR A 136 -11.13 -35.61 -4.01
C THR A 136 -10.37 -34.37 -4.43
N ILE A 137 -10.93 -33.21 -4.09
CA ILE A 137 -10.48 -31.89 -4.52
C ILE A 137 -9.86 -31.19 -3.32
N HIS A 138 -8.62 -30.73 -3.46
CA HIS A 138 -7.88 -30.07 -2.37
C HIS A 138 -7.81 -28.57 -2.61
N ALA A 139 -7.94 -27.81 -1.53
CA ALA A 139 -7.69 -26.38 -1.57
C ALA A 139 -6.19 -26.11 -1.80
N LEU A 140 -5.90 -25.20 -2.73
CA LEU A 140 -4.58 -24.60 -2.92
C LEU A 140 -4.55 -23.25 -2.22
N SER A 141 -3.45 -22.99 -1.51
CA SER A 141 -3.27 -21.76 -0.76
C SER A 141 -2.43 -20.71 -1.51
N GLN A 142 -2.68 -19.45 -1.15
CA GLN A 142 -1.74 -18.35 -1.33
C GLN A 142 -1.33 -17.84 0.05
N THR A 143 -0.04 -17.61 0.25
CA THR A 143 0.52 -17.07 1.50
C THR A 143 1.20 -15.74 1.19
N ALA A 144 0.88 -14.70 1.95
CA ALA A 144 1.51 -13.39 1.85
C ALA A 144 2.26 -13.08 3.16
N THR A 145 3.52 -12.65 3.05
CA THR A 145 4.34 -12.23 4.18
C THR A 145 4.91 -10.84 3.96
N ILE A 146 4.63 -9.92 4.87
CA ILE A 146 5.25 -8.58 4.88
C ILE A 146 6.61 -8.67 5.58
N THR A 147 7.64 -8.16 4.92
CA THR A 147 9.00 -8.03 5.45
C THR A 147 9.36 -6.56 5.56
N PHE A 148 9.67 -6.11 6.77
CA PHE A 148 10.22 -4.78 7.05
C PHE A 148 11.72 -4.93 7.32
N LYS A 149 12.54 -4.15 6.61
CA LYS A 149 14.01 -4.20 6.73
C LYS A 149 14.57 -2.95 7.38
N ASN A 150 14.23 -1.77 6.87
CA ASN A 150 14.79 -0.50 7.30
C ASN A 150 13.69 0.53 7.58
N SER A 151 13.86 1.30 8.67
CA SER A 151 13.04 2.48 8.98
C SER A 151 13.37 3.65 8.05
N PRO A 152 12.48 4.64 7.92
CA PRO A 152 12.80 5.90 7.27
C PRO A 152 14.07 6.54 7.84
N LYS A 153 14.88 7.13 6.96
CA LYS A 153 16.12 7.81 7.32
C LYS A 153 15.91 9.30 7.61
N LYS A 154 14.86 9.91 7.05
CA LYS A 154 14.59 11.34 7.25
C LYS A 154 13.83 11.59 8.56
N TYR A 155 14.56 12.08 9.56
CA TYR A 155 14.02 12.41 10.89
C TYR A 155 14.12 13.91 11.24
N ARG A 156 14.89 14.69 10.48
CA ARG A 156 15.12 16.11 10.71
C ARG A 156 14.32 16.95 9.70
N TYR A 157 13.66 18.00 10.19
CA TYR A 157 12.90 18.95 9.39
C TYR A 157 13.20 20.38 9.83
N PHE A 158 13.03 21.33 8.93
CA PHE A 158 13.25 22.77 9.16
C PHE A 158 12.02 23.63 8.82
N SER A 159 10.90 22.95 8.57
CA SER A 159 9.62 23.55 8.25
C SER A 159 8.49 22.60 8.65
N THR A 160 7.34 23.17 8.98
CA THR A 160 6.10 22.41 9.24
C THR A 160 5.26 22.23 7.97
N LYS A 161 5.73 22.75 6.82
CA LYS A 161 5.02 22.64 5.54
C LYS A 161 5.41 21.36 4.82
N GLY A 162 4.43 20.68 4.24
CA GLY A 162 4.63 19.46 3.46
C GLY A 162 4.28 18.18 4.23
N ASN A 163 4.75 17.06 3.70
CA ASN A 163 4.43 15.73 4.19
C ASN A 163 5.62 15.11 4.89
N VAL A 164 5.34 14.16 5.79
CA VAL A 164 6.36 13.28 6.33
C VAL A 164 6.97 12.46 5.20
N ILE A 165 8.30 12.46 5.12
CA ILE A 165 9.08 11.76 4.10
C ILE A 165 9.49 10.40 4.65
N LEU A 166 9.24 9.34 3.87
CA LEU A 166 9.54 7.95 4.23
C LEU A 166 10.80 7.41 3.53
N ASP A 167 11.64 8.29 2.97
CA ASP A 167 12.85 7.89 2.26
C ASP A 167 13.74 6.98 3.11
N GLY A 168 14.22 5.90 2.51
CA GLY A 168 15.00 4.85 3.19
C GLY A 168 14.16 3.77 3.89
N LEU A 169 12.83 3.90 3.91
CA LEU A 169 11.93 2.79 4.27
C LEU A 169 12.12 1.64 3.30
N GLU A 170 12.32 0.43 3.82
CA GLU A 170 12.40 -0.80 3.01
C GLU A 170 11.39 -1.83 3.49
N VAL A 171 10.35 -2.03 2.69
CA VAL A 171 9.25 -2.95 2.98
C VAL A 171 8.90 -3.72 1.71
N SER A 172 8.82 -5.05 1.82
CA SER A 172 8.37 -5.90 0.72
C SER A 172 7.29 -6.88 1.17
N VAL A 173 6.51 -7.35 0.20
CA VAL A 173 5.55 -8.44 0.38
C VAL A 173 6.02 -9.60 -0.46
N LYS A 174 6.29 -10.74 0.19
CA LYS A 174 6.51 -12.02 -0.47
C LYS A 174 5.18 -12.75 -0.56
N LYS A 175 4.76 -13.10 -1.77
CA LYS A 175 3.62 -13.95 -2.06
C LYS A 175 4.11 -15.31 -2.54
N THR A 176 3.58 -16.38 -1.95
CA THR A 176 3.82 -17.77 -2.34
C THR A 176 2.48 -18.41 -2.68
N VAL A 177 2.34 -18.97 -3.89
CA VAL A 177 1.09 -19.57 -4.39
C VAL A 177 1.32 -21.04 -4.70
N GLN A 178 0.49 -21.93 -4.18
CA GLN A 178 0.51 -23.34 -4.54
C GLN A 178 -0.12 -23.54 -5.92
N LYS A 179 0.52 -24.40 -6.72
CA LYS A 179 0.04 -24.83 -8.03
C LYS A 179 -0.50 -26.26 -7.97
N PRO A 180 -1.37 -26.68 -8.91
CA PRO A 180 -1.87 -28.05 -8.99
C PRO A 180 -0.76 -29.11 -9.14
N GLU A 181 0.34 -28.75 -9.80
CA GLU A 181 1.46 -29.67 -10.02
C GLU A 181 2.14 -30.05 -8.71
N LYS A 182 2.53 -31.32 -8.60
CA LYS A 182 3.22 -31.86 -7.42
C LYS A 182 4.68 -32.16 -7.73
N ASP A 183 5.54 -31.96 -6.73
CA ASP A 183 6.94 -32.37 -6.78
C ASP A 183 7.08 -33.90 -6.66
N LYS A 184 8.33 -34.39 -6.72
CA LYS A 184 8.65 -35.82 -6.60
C LYS A 184 8.25 -36.43 -5.25
N ASN A 185 8.01 -35.61 -4.24
CA ASN A 185 7.64 -36.01 -2.89
C ASN A 185 6.12 -35.93 -2.67
N GLY A 186 5.34 -35.50 -3.67
CA GLY A 186 3.89 -35.35 -3.59
C GLY A 186 3.41 -34.02 -3.01
N ASN A 187 4.30 -33.05 -2.79
CA ASN A 187 3.92 -31.72 -2.31
C ASN A 187 3.54 -30.82 -3.49
N TYR A 188 2.56 -29.93 -3.32
CA TYR A 188 2.26 -28.93 -4.34
C TYR A 188 3.46 -28.01 -4.58
N ILE A 189 3.80 -27.80 -5.85
CA ILE A 189 4.82 -26.84 -6.27
C ILE A 189 4.34 -25.43 -5.92
N THR A 190 5.25 -24.58 -5.47
CA THR A 190 4.94 -23.19 -5.13
C THR A 190 5.62 -22.20 -6.08
N GLU A 191 4.88 -21.20 -6.53
CA GLU A 191 5.41 -20.03 -7.23
C GLU A 191 5.58 -18.87 -6.25
N GLU A 192 6.72 -18.19 -6.29
CA GLU A 192 7.02 -17.06 -5.42
C GLU A 192 7.15 -15.75 -6.19
N ASN A 193 6.65 -14.68 -5.60
CA ASN A 193 6.80 -13.33 -6.11
C ASN A 193 7.03 -12.35 -4.97
N VAL A 194 7.98 -11.43 -5.13
CA VAL A 194 8.32 -10.43 -4.12
C VAL A 194 8.12 -9.05 -4.71
N VAL A 195 7.32 -8.23 -4.02
CA VAL A 195 6.98 -6.87 -4.45
C VAL A 195 7.46 -5.88 -3.39
N ASP A 196 8.19 -4.86 -3.83
CA ASP A 196 8.52 -3.70 -2.99
C ASP A 196 7.28 -2.81 -2.85
N ILE A 197 6.89 -2.51 -1.61
CA ILE A 197 5.72 -1.69 -1.28
C ILE A 197 6.10 -0.42 -0.50
N SER A 198 7.38 -0.10 -0.40
CA SER A 198 7.88 1.01 0.41
C SER A 198 7.20 2.34 0.05
N ALA A 199 7.08 2.63 -1.25
CA ALA A 199 6.42 3.85 -1.75
C ALA A 199 4.90 3.88 -1.53
N SER A 200 4.27 2.73 -1.26
CA SER A 200 2.83 2.66 -0.99
C SER A 200 2.49 2.84 0.49
N CYS A 201 3.49 2.78 1.37
CA CYS A 201 3.29 2.95 2.81
C CYS A 201 2.86 4.38 3.16
N LYS A 202 2.11 4.52 4.25
CA LYS A 202 1.57 5.79 4.72
C LYS A 202 2.07 6.11 6.13
N ALA A 203 2.45 7.36 6.32
CA ALA A 203 2.72 7.93 7.64
C ALA A 203 1.41 8.38 8.32
N SER A 204 1.36 8.26 9.64
CA SER A 204 0.35 8.86 10.50
C SER A 204 1.03 9.48 11.72
N PRO A 205 0.89 10.80 11.95
CA PRO A 205 0.32 11.79 11.03
C PRO A 205 1.09 11.86 9.70
N SER A 206 0.39 12.23 8.61
CA SER A 206 1.00 12.26 7.26
C SER A 206 1.58 13.62 6.89
N SER A 207 1.06 14.71 7.47
CA SER A 207 1.53 16.07 7.24
C SER A 207 2.44 16.54 8.37
N LEU A 208 3.45 17.35 8.05
CA LEU A 208 4.35 17.94 9.04
C LEU A 208 3.62 18.95 9.94
N SER A 209 2.61 19.64 9.39
CA SER A 209 1.79 20.58 10.16
C SER A 209 0.99 19.88 11.25
N GLU A 210 0.46 18.69 10.98
CA GLU A 210 -0.23 17.88 11.98
C GLU A 210 0.76 17.27 12.98
N ALA A 211 1.87 16.71 12.48
CA ALA A 211 2.91 16.12 13.31
C ALA A 211 3.44 17.10 14.37
N PHE A 212 3.74 18.33 13.95
CA PHE A 212 4.34 19.35 14.80
C PHE A 212 3.35 20.36 15.37
N ALA A 213 2.05 20.05 15.40
CA ALA A 213 1.01 20.95 15.89
C ALA A 213 1.16 21.29 17.38
N LYS A 214 1.71 20.37 18.18
CA LYS A 214 1.84 20.50 19.64
C LYS A 214 3.27 20.71 20.13
N SER A 215 4.26 20.30 19.34
CA SER A 215 5.67 20.23 19.75
C SER A 215 6.59 20.25 18.53
N ASP A 216 7.86 20.58 18.73
CA ASP A 216 8.94 20.43 17.74
C ASP A 216 9.34 18.96 17.52
N LYS A 217 8.81 18.04 18.32
CA LYS A 217 9.05 16.59 18.20
C LYS A 217 7.74 15.86 17.98
N ALA A 218 7.77 14.83 17.15
CA ALA A 218 6.62 13.99 16.88
C ALA A 218 7.05 12.54 16.67
N THR A 219 6.21 11.60 17.11
CA THR A 219 6.35 10.17 16.77
C THR A 219 5.43 9.88 15.60
N ILE A 220 5.99 9.31 14.54
CA ILE A 220 5.27 8.92 13.33
C ILE A 220 5.09 7.42 13.34
N THR A 221 3.88 6.97 12.99
CA THR A 221 3.59 5.55 12.76
C THR A 221 3.46 5.27 11.27
N VAL A 222 4.09 4.21 10.78
CA VAL A 222 4.06 3.81 9.37
C VAL A 222 3.14 2.60 9.18
N TYR A 223 2.28 2.66 8.17
CA TYR A 223 1.33 1.61 7.81
C TYR A 223 1.52 1.19 6.36
N PRO A 224 1.39 -0.11 6.02
CA PRO A 224 1.16 -0.54 4.64
C PRO A 224 -0.14 0.07 4.11
N LEU A 225 -0.24 0.23 2.79
CA LEU A 225 -1.47 0.72 2.18
C LEU A 225 -2.64 -0.18 2.55
N GLY A 226 -3.72 0.41 3.07
CA GLY A 226 -4.96 -0.32 3.38
C GLY A 226 -4.92 -1.13 4.67
N ASP A 227 -3.78 -1.25 5.34
CA ASP A 227 -3.67 -1.98 6.60
C ASP A 227 -3.84 -1.03 7.81
N THR A 228 -4.36 -1.61 8.90
CA THR A 228 -4.47 -0.97 10.21
C THR A 228 -3.31 -1.34 11.14
N LYS A 229 -2.52 -2.33 10.76
CA LYS A 229 -1.33 -2.75 11.50
C LYS A 229 -0.12 -1.90 11.12
N SER A 230 0.52 -1.31 12.12
CA SER A 230 1.74 -0.53 11.91
C SER A 230 2.94 -1.42 11.64
N LEU A 231 3.82 -0.98 10.74
CA LEU A 231 5.13 -1.58 10.47
C LEU A 231 6.14 -1.16 11.53
N CYS A 232 6.23 0.15 11.78
CA CYS A 232 7.18 0.74 12.69
C CYS A 232 6.69 2.10 13.19
N GLN A 233 7.38 2.59 14.21
CA GLN A 233 7.29 3.97 14.68
C GLN A 233 8.69 4.58 14.65
N PHE A 234 8.78 5.86 14.33
CA PHE A 234 10.02 6.60 14.36
C PHE A 234 9.78 8.05 14.78
N ASP A 235 10.76 8.64 15.44
CA ASP A 235 10.67 10.01 15.92
C ASP A 235 11.24 10.98 14.90
N ILE A 236 10.57 12.12 14.75
CA ILE A 236 11.01 13.23 13.93
C ILE A 236 11.12 14.51 14.78
N VAL A 237 12.00 15.41 14.37
CA VAL A 237 12.24 16.70 15.01
C VAL A 237 12.22 17.82 13.99
N CYS A 238 11.63 18.95 14.35
CA CYS A 238 11.58 20.18 13.58
C CYS A 238 12.40 21.28 14.26
N TYR A 239 13.34 21.86 13.54
CA TYR A 239 14.08 23.05 13.96
C TYR A 239 13.47 24.26 13.27
N ARG A 240 12.32 24.72 13.79
CA ARG A 240 11.61 25.89 13.28
C ARG A 240 12.48 27.14 13.43
N ASP A 241 12.42 27.99 12.41
CA ASP A 241 13.03 29.33 12.41
C ASP A 241 14.54 29.31 12.70
N LEU A 242 15.21 28.16 12.51
CA LEU A 242 16.64 28.03 12.76
C LEU A 242 17.41 29.07 11.94
N GLY A 243 18.24 29.87 12.60
CA GLY A 243 18.98 30.98 12.02
C GLY A 243 18.29 32.35 12.04
N ASP A 244 16.99 32.43 12.36
CA ASP A 244 16.23 33.67 12.58
C ASP A 244 16.28 34.00 14.08
N VAL A 245 17.38 34.58 14.54
CA VAL A 245 17.67 34.77 15.97
C VAL A 245 17.03 36.03 16.53
N ASN A 246 16.61 36.95 15.67
CA ASN A 246 15.87 38.14 16.07
C ASN A 246 14.33 37.96 16.00
N GLU A 247 13.87 36.81 15.47
CA GLU A 247 12.47 36.39 15.38
C GLU A 247 11.61 37.31 14.51
N ASP A 248 12.20 37.92 13.48
CA ASP A 248 11.48 38.80 12.55
C ASP A 248 10.81 38.05 11.37
N GLY A 249 11.04 36.73 11.30
CA GLY A 249 10.54 35.84 10.27
C GLY A 249 11.45 35.70 9.04
N TYR A 250 12.62 36.36 9.04
CA TYR A 250 13.55 36.38 7.91
C TYR A 250 14.99 36.10 8.33
N ILE A 251 15.56 34.98 7.89
CA ILE A 251 16.99 34.69 8.06
C ILE A 251 17.82 35.60 7.16
N ASN A 252 18.55 36.55 7.75
CA ASN A 252 19.33 37.53 7.01
C ASN A 252 20.65 37.93 7.72
N SER A 253 21.32 38.98 7.22
CA SER A 253 22.61 39.43 7.77
C SER A 253 22.52 40.03 9.18
N VAL A 254 21.33 40.49 9.60
CA VAL A 254 21.08 40.97 10.96
C VAL A 254 21.20 39.83 11.96
N ASP A 255 20.70 38.64 11.62
CA ASP A 255 20.81 37.44 12.47
C ASP A 255 22.26 37.02 12.67
N ALA A 256 23.02 36.93 11.58
CA ALA A 256 24.44 36.62 11.64
C ALA A 256 25.20 37.62 12.54
N SER A 257 24.87 38.91 12.42
CA SER A 257 25.48 39.96 13.24
C SER A 257 25.10 39.83 14.72
N ALA A 258 23.85 39.46 15.01
CA ALA A 258 23.38 39.23 16.37
C ALA A 258 24.08 38.02 17.03
N VAL A 259 24.25 36.91 16.29
CA VAL A 259 25.01 35.75 16.77
C VAL A 259 26.46 36.10 17.06
N LEU A 260 27.13 36.85 16.17
CA LEU A 260 28.52 37.26 16.38
C LEU A 260 28.67 38.21 17.59
N ASN A 261 27.72 39.13 17.77
CA ASN A 261 27.68 40.03 18.91
C ASN A 261 27.50 39.26 20.23
N ALA A 262 26.57 38.31 20.26
CA ALA A 262 26.35 37.44 21.41
C ALA A 262 27.60 36.64 21.75
N TYR A 263 28.23 35.99 20.76
CA TYR A 263 29.48 35.25 20.94
C TYR A 263 30.59 36.13 21.53
N ALA A 264 30.81 37.33 20.97
CA ALA A 264 31.83 38.26 21.46
C ALA A 264 31.59 38.70 22.90
N ASN A 265 30.34 39.00 23.26
CA ASN A 265 29.99 39.39 24.63
C ASN A 265 30.12 38.24 25.63
N MET A 266 29.71 37.02 25.26
CA MET A 266 29.90 35.82 26.07
C MET A 266 31.39 35.53 26.31
N ALA A 267 32.24 35.75 25.30
CA ALA A 267 33.69 35.58 25.43
C ALA A 267 34.34 36.67 26.29
N ALA A 268 33.85 37.91 26.21
CA ALA A 268 34.40 39.05 26.96
C ALA A 268 33.91 39.13 28.41
N SER A 269 32.70 38.65 28.71
CA SER A 269 32.08 38.78 30.01
C SER A 269 31.32 37.51 30.43
N LYS A 270 31.70 36.95 31.59
CA LYS A 270 31.03 35.81 32.20
C LYS A 270 29.59 36.09 32.66
N ASN A 271 29.22 37.37 32.76
CA ASN A 271 27.89 37.79 33.22
C ASN A 271 26.92 38.04 32.06
N TYR A 272 27.38 38.00 30.82
CA TYR A 272 26.51 38.14 29.66
C TYR A 272 25.84 36.80 29.34
N THR A 273 24.51 36.80 29.30
CA THR A 273 23.71 35.61 29.02
C THR A 273 22.67 35.94 27.96
N VAL A 274 22.44 35.01 27.04
CA VAL A 274 21.35 35.05 26.07
C VAL A 274 20.24 34.09 26.48
N SER A 275 19.06 34.22 25.90
CA SER A 275 17.95 33.30 26.17
C SER A 275 18.23 31.91 25.59
N ASP A 276 17.64 30.87 26.18
CA ASP A 276 17.71 29.50 25.64
C ASP A 276 17.13 29.41 24.23
N LYS A 277 16.12 30.24 23.93
CA LYS A 277 15.54 30.32 22.58
C LYS A 277 16.56 30.89 21.59
N PHE A 278 17.26 31.96 21.94
CA PHE A 278 18.33 32.51 21.11
C PHE A 278 19.41 31.45 20.84
N ILE A 279 19.84 30.71 21.86
CA ILE A 279 20.84 29.64 21.69
C ILE A 279 20.38 28.59 20.69
N LYS A 280 19.12 28.14 20.80
CA LYS A 280 18.53 27.13 19.88
C LYS A 280 18.43 27.61 18.44
N LEU A 281 18.12 28.89 18.23
CA LEU A 281 18.00 29.46 16.88
C LEU A 281 19.39 29.78 16.29
N ALA A 282 20.35 30.14 17.15
CA ALA A 282 21.70 30.53 16.74
C ALA A 282 22.61 29.34 16.41
N ASP A 283 22.48 28.20 17.09
CA ASP A 283 23.29 26.98 16.85
C ASP A 283 22.83 26.25 15.57
N VAL A 284 23.08 26.88 14.42
CA VAL A 284 22.57 26.40 13.12
C VAL A 284 23.29 25.15 12.63
N ASN A 285 24.52 24.91 13.07
CA ASN A 285 25.24 23.67 12.75
C ASN A 285 24.98 22.53 13.75
N MET A 286 24.25 22.81 14.83
CA MET A 286 23.83 21.87 15.87
C MET A 286 25.00 21.21 16.62
N ASP A 287 26.16 21.87 16.67
CA ASP A 287 27.34 21.33 17.37
C ASP A 287 27.29 21.57 18.90
N GLY A 288 26.26 22.28 19.37
CA GLY A 288 26.02 22.58 20.77
C GLY A 288 26.69 23.86 21.26
N ALA A 289 27.38 24.61 20.39
CA ALA A 289 28.11 25.80 20.78
C ALA A 289 27.82 27.00 19.84
N VAL A 290 27.14 28.03 20.36
CA VAL A 290 26.91 29.28 19.61
C VAL A 290 28.22 30.06 19.45
N ASN A 291 28.72 30.15 18.21
CA ASN A 291 29.97 30.82 17.92
C ASN A 291 30.02 31.48 16.53
N ALA A 292 31.20 32.00 16.16
CA ALA A 292 31.39 32.70 14.87
C ALA A 292 31.13 31.83 13.63
N ARG A 293 31.20 30.50 13.77
CA ARG A 293 30.89 29.54 12.70
C ARG A 293 29.40 29.56 12.37
N ASP A 294 28.54 29.65 13.37
CA ASP A 294 27.09 29.77 13.17
C ASP A 294 26.73 31.06 12.45
N ALA A 295 27.28 32.19 12.90
CA ALA A 295 27.11 33.47 12.23
C ALA A 295 27.54 33.41 10.76
N SER A 296 28.66 32.72 10.49
CA SER A 296 29.14 32.52 9.12
C SER A 296 28.21 31.63 8.28
N TYR A 297 27.63 30.59 8.88
CA TYR A 297 26.65 29.74 8.21
C TYR A 297 25.36 30.49 7.90
N ILE A 298 24.82 31.28 8.84
CA ILE A 298 23.64 32.13 8.64
C ILE A 298 23.87 33.10 7.48
N LEU A 299 25.02 33.80 7.48
CA LEU A 299 25.32 34.77 6.42
C LEU A 299 25.46 34.10 5.05
N ASN A 300 26.10 32.94 4.97
CA ASN A 300 26.28 32.19 3.74
C ASN A 300 24.94 31.61 3.24
N TYR A 301 24.13 31.06 4.13
CA TYR A 301 22.78 30.59 3.83
C TYR A 301 21.92 31.72 3.26
N TYR A 302 21.90 32.90 3.91
CA TYR A 302 21.22 34.09 3.41
C TYR A 302 21.70 34.50 2.01
N ALA A 303 23.01 34.60 1.79
CA ALA A 303 23.57 34.98 0.50
C ALA A 303 23.17 34.00 -0.63
N LYS A 304 23.18 32.70 -0.36
CA LYS A 304 22.78 31.66 -1.33
C LYS A 304 21.28 31.69 -1.61
N THR A 305 20.44 31.72 -0.58
CA THR A 305 18.98 31.74 -0.73
C THR A 305 18.47 33.01 -1.39
N SER A 306 19.14 34.15 -1.20
CA SER A 306 18.80 35.43 -1.84
C SER A 306 19.09 35.46 -3.35
N THR A 307 19.93 34.54 -3.85
CA THR A 307 20.35 34.49 -5.26
C THR A 307 19.86 33.24 -5.99
N SER A 308 19.42 32.22 -5.26
CA SER A 308 18.86 30.99 -5.81
C SER A 308 17.39 31.16 -6.22
N LYS A 309 16.97 30.45 -7.27
CA LYS A 309 15.54 30.28 -7.62
C LYS A 309 14.93 29.02 -7.00
N GLU A 310 15.77 28.10 -6.55
CA GLU A 310 15.35 26.85 -5.92
C GLU A 310 15.22 27.06 -4.41
N PHE A 311 14.18 26.46 -3.84
CA PHE A 311 14.00 26.39 -2.40
C PHE A 311 15.16 25.59 -1.79
N MET A 312 15.85 26.19 -0.82
CA MET A 312 16.94 25.58 -0.08
C MET A 312 16.55 25.61 1.39
N ASP A 313 16.71 24.48 2.07
CA ASP A 313 16.60 24.36 3.52
C ASP A 313 17.98 24.08 4.14
N TRP A 314 18.05 24.05 5.45
CA TRP A 314 19.30 23.78 6.16
C TRP A 314 19.88 22.40 5.86
N GLU A 315 19.05 21.38 5.62
CA GLU A 315 19.53 20.02 5.32
C GLU A 315 20.20 19.93 3.95
N SER A 316 19.70 20.66 2.96
CA SER A 316 20.35 20.78 1.66
C SER A 316 21.58 21.67 1.68
N PHE A 317 21.69 22.60 2.64
CA PHE A 317 22.84 23.48 2.79
C PHE A 317 23.98 22.88 3.63
N LEU A 318 23.66 22.14 4.69
CA LEU A 318 24.61 21.51 5.62
C LEU A 318 24.46 20.00 5.66
N ASP A 319 25.60 19.32 5.47
CA ASP A 319 25.72 17.89 5.76
C ASP A 319 25.84 17.68 7.27
N TYR A 320 24.69 17.62 7.95
CA TYR A 320 24.64 17.44 9.39
C TYR A 320 25.20 16.08 9.83
N ASP A 321 25.06 15.02 9.04
CA ASP A 321 25.60 13.70 9.40
C ASP A 321 27.13 13.75 9.47
N LYS A 322 27.77 14.52 8.57
CA LYS A 322 29.20 14.80 8.63
C LYS A 322 29.59 15.73 9.79
N ILE A 323 28.79 16.76 10.07
CA ILE A 323 29.10 17.74 11.13
C ILE A 323 28.99 17.11 12.52
N LEU A 324 27.92 16.36 12.76
CA LEU A 324 27.62 15.77 14.06
C LEU A 324 28.35 14.45 14.31
N GLY A 325 28.99 13.92 13.27
CA GLY A 325 29.53 12.56 13.24
C GLY A 325 28.40 11.56 13.09
N THR A 326 28.56 10.60 12.17
CA THR A 326 27.64 9.48 12.02
C THR A 326 27.51 8.75 13.35
N LYS A 327 26.29 8.72 13.91
CA LYS A 327 25.92 7.74 14.95
C LYS A 327 25.55 6.42 14.30
#